data_AF-A0A495PYM7-F1
#
_entry.id   AF-A0A495PYM7-F1
#
_cell.length_a   1.000
_cell.length_b   1.000
_cell.length_c   1.000
_cell.angle_alpha   90.00
_cell.angle_beta   90.00
_cell.angle_gamma   90.00
#
_symmetry.space_group_name_H-M   'P 1'
#
loop_
_entity.id
_entity.type
_entity.pdbx_description
1 polymer ?
#
loop_
_entity_poly.entity_id
_entity_poly.type
_entity_poly.pdbx_seq_one_letter_code
_entity_poly.pdbx_strand_id
1 'polypeptide(L)'
;MKREYIQIRCSIYEKKLLKKRAARAGISLSEYLRATAFKINMVERITQEQLEAYQLLIQYKNNFSRISNMFKKGNPKLAKEVQELAEEIRSHLKNFKK
;
A
#
# COMPACT_ATOMS: atom_id res chain seq x y z
N MET A 1 -25.73 -7.36 -14.78
CA MET A 1 -25.85 -8.19 -13.55
C MET A 1 -25.51 -9.63 -13.91
N LYS A 2 -24.63 -10.31 -13.16
CA LYS A 2 -24.25 -11.70 -13.44
C LYS A 2 -25.37 -12.62 -12.91
N ARG A 3 -25.85 -13.57 -13.73
CA ARG A 3 -27.06 -14.37 -13.48
C ARG A 3 -26.80 -15.84 -13.15
N GLU A 4 -25.66 -16.37 -13.58
CA GLU A 4 -25.27 -17.76 -13.33
C GLU A 4 -24.50 -17.90 -12.01
N TYR A 5 -24.64 -19.06 -11.35
CA TYR A 5 -24.01 -19.36 -10.08
C TYR A 5 -23.09 -20.59 -10.19
N ILE A 6 -22.01 -20.56 -9.41
CA ILE A 6 -21.07 -21.67 -9.24
C ILE A 6 -21.16 -22.15 -7.80
N GLN A 7 -21.39 -23.44 -7.59
CA GLN A 7 -21.38 -24.06 -6.27
C GLN A 7 -20.08 -24.84 -6.08
N ILE A 8 -19.38 -24.61 -4.97
CA ILE A 8 -18.11 -25.25 -4.64
C ILE A 8 -18.26 -25.97 -3.31
N ARG A 9 -17.98 -27.28 -3.30
CA ARG A 9 -17.89 -28.05 -2.06
C ARG A 9 -16.58 -27.73 -1.36
N CYS A 10 -16.66 -27.45 -0.06
CA CYS A 10 -15.50 -27.19 0.78
C CYS A 10 -15.84 -27.52 2.23
N SER A 11 -14.81 -27.83 3.02
CA SER A 11 -14.89 -27.96 4.46
C SER A 11 -15.19 -26.60 5.13
N ILE A 12 -15.61 -26.66 6.39
CA ILE A 12 -15.88 -25.47 7.22
C ILE A 12 -14.62 -24.59 7.32
N TYR A 13 -13.44 -25.20 7.45
CA TYR A 13 -12.17 -24.49 7.58
C TYR A 13 -11.77 -23.80 6.28
N GLU A 14 -11.88 -24.48 5.14
CA GLU A 14 -11.59 -23.88 3.83
C GLU A 14 -12.50 -22.69 3.55
N LYS A 15 -13.80 -22.80 3.85
CA LYS A 15 -14.75 -21.70 3.71
C LYS A 15 -14.36 -20.48 4.55
N LYS A 16 -13.94 -20.70 5.81
CA LYS A 16 -13.45 -19.63 6.69
C LYS A 16 -12.17 -18.99 6.15
N LEU A 17 -11.23 -19.81 5.68
CA LEU A 17 -9.96 -19.33 5.13
C LEU A 17 -10.17 -18.49 3.87
N LEU A 18 -11.02 -18.94 2.94
CA LEU A 18 -11.35 -18.20 1.71
C LEU A 18 -12.01 -16.85 2.03
N LYS A 19 -12.92 -16.80 3.02
CA LYS A 19 -13.50 -15.54 3.50
C LYS A 19 -12.44 -14.59 4.05
N LYS A 20 -11.49 -15.08 4.86
CA LYS A 20 -10.40 -14.27 5.41
C LYS A 20 -9.49 -13.72 4.31
N ARG A 21 -9.18 -14.52 3.30
CA ARG A 21 -8.38 -14.10 2.14
C ARG A 21 -9.11 -13.06 1.28
N ALA A 22 -10.40 -13.26 1.01
CA ALA A 22 -11.22 -12.27 0.30
C ALA A 22 -11.29 -10.93 1.05
N ALA A 23 -11.45 -10.97 2.38
CA ALA A 23 -11.45 -9.77 3.21
C ALA A 23 -10.11 -9.02 3.19
N ARG A 24 -8.97 -9.74 3.20
CA ARG A 24 -7.63 -9.13 3.03
C ARG A 24 -7.46 -8.47 1.66
N ALA A 25 -7.99 -9.10 0.61
CA ALA A 25 -8.03 -8.52 -0.72
C ALA A 25 -9.07 -7.39 -0.89
N GLY A 26 -9.90 -7.12 0.12
CA GLY A 26 -10.89 -6.05 0.09
C GLY A 26 -12.08 -6.28 -0.87
N ILE A 27 -12.32 -7.52 -1.29
CA ILE A 27 -13.35 -7.87 -2.28
C ILE A 27 -14.28 -8.97 -1.78
N SER A 28 -15.41 -9.17 -2.46
CA SER A 28 -16.35 -10.24 -2.12
C SER A 28 -15.74 -11.63 -2.34
N LEU A 29 -16.21 -12.64 -1.61
CA LEU A 29 -15.75 -14.03 -1.77
C LEU A 29 -15.91 -14.53 -3.22
N SER A 30 -17.04 -14.23 -3.87
CA SER A 30 -17.29 -14.62 -5.25
C SER A 30 -16.38 -13.91 -6.25
N GLU A 31 -15.98 -12.68 -5.96
CA GLU A 31 -15.00 -11.94 -6.77
C GLU A 31 -13.59 -12.46 -6.56
N TYR A 32 -13.19 -12.71 -5.30
CA TYR A 32 -11.92 -13.32 -4.95
C TYR A 32 -11.70 -14.65 -5.66
N LEU A 33 -12.70 -15.54 -5.63
CA LEU A 33 -12.61 -16.84 -6.29
C LEU A 33 -12.47 -16.72 -7.82
N ARG A 34 -13.23 -15.82 -8.45
CA ARG A 34 -13.11 -15.58 -9.89
C ARG A 34 -11.78 -14.96 -10.27
N ALA A 35 -11.35 -13.91 -9.56
CA ALA A 35 -10.07 -13.26 -9.80
C ALA A 35 -8.90 -14.25 -9.65
N THR A 36 -8.95 -15.09 -8.61
CA THR A 36 -7.97 -16.16 -8.40
C THR A 36 -8.00 -17.17 -9.55
N ALA A 37 -9.18 -17.64 -9.96
CA ALA A 37 -9.32 -18.61 -11.04
C ALA A 37 -8.83 -18.07 -12.41
N PHE A 38 -9.06 -16.79 -12.68
CA PHE A 38 -8.60 -16.11 -13.90
C PHE A 38 -7.16 -15.57 -13.79
N LYS A 39 -6.44 -15.85 -12.70
CA LYS A 39 -5.08 -15.33 -12.43
C LYS A 39 -4.98 -13.80 -12.57
N ILE A 40 -6.06 -13.09 -12.24
CA ILE A 40 -6.06 -11.63 -12.20
C ILE A 40 -5.25 -11.21 -10.97
N ASN A 41 -4.24 -10.36 -11.18
CA ASN A 41 -3.44 -9.81 -10.09
C ASN A 41 -4.34 -9.05 -9.12
N MET A 42 -4.52 -9.59 -7.91
CA MET A 42 -5.23 -8.93 -6.83
C MET A 42 -4.22 -8.15 -6.01
N VAL A 43 -4.29 -6.82 -6.05
CA VAL A 43 -3.52 -5.97 -5.14
C VAL A 43 -4.14 -6.08 -3.75
N GLU A 44 -3.34 -6.50 -2.77
CA GLU A 44 -3.79 -6.57 -1.38
C GLU A 44 -4.18 -5.16 -0.91
N ARG A 45 -5.26 -5.07 -0.11
CA ARG A 45 -5.70 -3.77 0.40
C ARG A 45 -4.62 -3.22 1.33
N ILE A 46 -4.26 -1.94 1.15
CA ILE A 46 -3.39 -1.23 2.07
C ILE A 46 -3.99 -1.34 3.48
N THR A 47 -3.24 -1.93 4.40
CA THR A 47 -3.67 -2.08 5.80
C THR A 47 -3.66 -0.72 6.49
N GLN A 48 -4.38 -0.62 7.61
CA GLN A 48 -4.40 0.62 8.41
C GLN A 48 -2.98 1.01 8.87
N GLU A 49 -2.18 0.03 9.31
CA GLU A 49 -0.77 0.20 9.68
C GLU A 49 0.08 0.73 8.52
N GLN A 50 -0.12 0.19 7.30
CA GLN A 50 0.57 0.66 6.11
C GLN A 50 0.16 2.09 5.74
N LEU A 51 -1.11 2.44 5.93
CA LEU A 51 -1.61 3.80 5.70
C LEU A 51 -0.99 4.80 6.68
N GLU A 52 -0.88 4.43 7.96
CA GLU A 52 -0.25 5.24 9.00
C GLU A 52 1.24 5.46 8.73
N ALA A 53 1.96 4.39 8.38
CA ALA A 53 3.35 4.49 7.96
C ALA A 53 3.53 5.41 6.74
N TYR A 54 2.62 5.32 5.77
CA TYR A 54 2.63 6.19 4.58
C TYR A 54 2.41 7.67 4.95
N GLN A 55 1.48 7.96 5.86
CA GLN A 55 1.26 9.32 6.35
C GLN A 55 2.49 9.88 7.09
N LEU A 56 3.14 9.05 7.91
CA LEU A 56 4.36 9.43 8.63
C LEU A 56 5.50 9.77 7.65
N LEU A 57 5.68 8.96 6.61
CA LEU A 57 6.69 9.20 5.57
C LEU A 57 6.44 10.53 4.83
N ILE A 58 5.19 10.88 4.54
CA ILE A 58 4.84 12.19 3.97
C ILE A 58 5.26 13.32 4.92
N GLN A 59 4.95 13.19 6.20
CA GLN A 59 5.31 14.19 7.22
C GLN A 59 6.83 14.37 7.29
N TYR A 60 7.59 13.28 7.35
CA TYR A 60 9.05 13.31 7.41
C TYR A 60 9.67 13.95 6.18
N LYS A 61 9.21 13.60 4.97
CA LYS A 61 9.67 14.23 3.73
C LYS A 61 9.47 15.75 3.76
N ASN A 62 8.34 16.22 4.26
CA ASN A 62 8.07 17.66 4.40
C ASN A 62 8.97 18.31 5.47
N ASN A 63 9.19 17.64 6.60
CA ASN A 63 10.07 18.12 7.66
C ASN A 63 11.51 18.25 7.18
N PHE A 64 12.07 17.22 6.53
CA PHE A 64 13.41 17.26 5.95
C PHE A 64 13.53 18.35 4.88
N SER A 65 12.51 18.51 4.02
CA SER A 65 12.50 19.62 3.05
C SER A 65 12.59 21.00 3.73
N ARG A 66 11.90 21.20 4.86
CA ARG A 66 11.98 22.45 5.64
C ARG A 66 13.35 22.64 6.28
N ILE A 67 13.94 21.59 6.84
CA ILE A 67 15.28 21.61 7.43
C ILE A 67 16.33 21.98 6.36
N SER A 68 16.27 21.35 5.19
CA SER A 68 17.16 21.68 4.07
C SER A 68 17.06 23.17 3.69
N ASN A 69 15.83 23.69 3.56
CA ASN A 69 15.62 25.11 3.27
C ASN A 69 16.18 26.03 4.35
N MET A 70 16.05 25.68 5.62
CA MET A 70 16.58 26.45 6.76
C MET A 70 18.11 26.56 6.72
N PHE A 71 18.79 25.45 6.42
CA PHE A 71 20.26 25.40 6.40
C PHE A 71 20.88 25.79 5.05
N LYS A 72 20.08 26.12 4.04
CA LYS A 72 20.54 26.40 2.66
C LYS A 72 21.66 27.44 2.56
N LYS A 73 21.63 28.47 3.41
CA LYS A 73 22.68 29.52 3.47
C LYS A 73 23.71 29.27 4.57
N GLY A 74 23.33 28.66 5.69
CA GLY A 74 24.17 28.50 6.88
C GLY A 74 25.06 27.26 6.85
N ASN A 75 24.60 26.16 6.25
CA ASN A 75 25.38 24.93 6.06
C ASN A 75 24.91 24.22 4.78
N PRO A 76 25.47 24.59 3.61
CA PRO A 76 25.07 24.04 2.32
C PRO A 76 25.27 22.52 2.21
N LYS A 77 26.26 21.95 2.92
CA LYS A 77 26.53 20.50 2.93
C LYS A 77 25.39 19.76 3.63
N LEU A 78 25.01 20.20 4.83
CA LEU A 78 23.87 19.63 5.56
C LEU A 78 22.56 19.80 4.77
N ALA A 79 22.36 20.97 4.15
CA ALA A 79 21.16 21.21 3.34
C ALA A 79 21.04 20.21 2.17
N LYS A 80 22.17 19.86 1.54
CA LYS A 80 22.24 18.87 0.47
C LYS A 80 21.93 17.46 0.97
N GLU A 81 22.58 17.00 2.03
CA GLU A 81 22.36 15.66 2.61
C GLU A 81 20.89 15.47 3.04
N VAL A 82 20.29 16.48 3.67
CA VAL A 82 18.89 16.44 4.10
C VAL A 82 17.93 16.48 2.89
N GLN A 83 18.29 17.19 1.82
CA GLN A 83 17.50 17.20 0.58
C GLN A 83 17.54 15.85 -0.12
N GLU A 84 18.69 15.19 -0.16
CA GLU A 84 18.86 13.85 -0.72
C GLU A 84 17.97 12.84 0.02
N LEU A 85 17.97 12.86 1.35
CA LEU A 85 17.08 12.03 2.16
C LEU A 85 15.59 12.29 1.87
N ALA A 86 15.19 13.56 1.70
CA ALA A 86 13.81 13.90 1.37
C ALA A 86 13.39 13.36 -0.01
N GLU A 87 14.31 13.33 -0.98
CA GLU A 87 14.07 12.77 -2.31
C GLU A 87 14.06 11.23 -2.31
N GLU A 88 14.89 10.57 -1.49
CA GLU A 88 14.80 9.13 -1.26
C GLU A 88 13.42 8.72 -0.73
N ILE A 89 12.94 9.39 0.33
CA ILE A 89 11.59 9.14 0.88
C ILE A 89 10.53 9.38 -0.19
N ARG A 90 10.68 10.43 -1.00
CA ARG A 90 9.75 10.71 -2.11
C ARG A 90 9.76 9.60 -3.17
N SER A 91 10.91 9.03 -3.48
CA SER A 91 11.04 7.89 -4.39
C SER A 91 10.30 6.66 -3.86
N HIS A 92 10.51 6.33 -2.58
CA HIS A 92 9.79 5.24 -1.92
C HIS A 92 8.27 5.47 -1.95
N LEU A 93 7.79 6.68 -1.68
CA LEU A 93 6.37 7.03 -1.75
C LEU A 93 5.76 6.86 -3.15
N LYS A 94 6.53 7.06 -4.23
CA LYS A 94 6.05 6.83 -5.61
C LYS A 94 5.79 5.36 -5.89
N ASN A 95 6.50 4.44 -5.24
CA ASN A 95 6.30 3.00 -5.44
C ASN A 95 4.96 2.50 -4.90
N PHE A 96 4.34 3.22 -3.95
CA PHE A 96 3.00 2.90 -3.43
C PHE A 96 1.85 3.36 -4.35
N LYS A 97 2.12 4.11 -5.42
CA LYS A 97 1.10 4.56 -6.39
C LYS A 97 0.88 3.59 -7.56
N LYS A 98 1.59 2.47 -7.60
CA LYS A 98 1.52 1.47 -8.69
C LYS A 98 0.61 0.30 -8.34
#